data_AF-A0A842UJ79-F1
#
_entry.id   AF-A0A842UJ79-F1
#
_cell.length_a   1.000
_cell.length_b   1.000
_cell.length_c   1.000
_cell.angle_alpha   90.00
_cell.angle_beta   90.00
_cell.angle_gamma   90.00
#
_symmetry.space_group_name_H-M   'P 1'
#
loop_
_entity.id
_entity.type
_entity.pdbx_description
1 polymer ?
#
loop_
_entity_poly.entity_id
_entity_poly.type
_entity_poly.pdbx_seq_one_letter_code
_entity_poly.pdbx_strand_id
1 'polypeptide(L)'
;PVANVGVPKETLPTSSAEASWGDRGFSDVEAFASPENILECQPYNGFLMAAHHAYQDHYPLSLSPDHIWLCISQGLGTHINLNAEELRSRLVSHEGKLKLTVRRDNFVLGSPDNDWSGVVSEFSEQLGEHLGGCVIAHENLPKSLIAYHNFVGIFFLDTSR
;
A
#
# COMPACT_ATOMS: atom_id res chain seq x y z
N PRO A 1 -20.35 -26.26 -18.39
CA PRO A 1 -19.51 -26.58 -17.21
C PRO A 1 -18.48 -27.65 -17.56
N VAL A 2 -17.18 -27.35 -17.45
CA VAL A 2 -16.10 -28.28 -17.81
C VAL A 2 -16.00 -29.35 -16.73
N ALA A 3 -16.57 -30.53 -16.98
CA ALA A 3 -16.92 -31.52 -15.95
C ALA A 3 -15.76 -32.41 -15.46
N ASN A 4 -14.49 -32.02 -15.62
CA ASN A 4 -13.37 -32.96 -15.41
C ASN A 4 -12.07 -32.36 -14.85
N VAL A 5 -12.11 -31.16 -14.27
CA VAL A 5 -10.93 -30.58 -13.62
C VAL A 5 -11.04 -30.81 -12.12
N GLY A 6 -10.10 -31.57 -11.56
CA GLY A 6 -10.04 -31.82 -10.12
C GLY A 6 -9.75 -30.52 -9.37
N VAL A 7 -10.52 -30.23 -8.32
CA VAL A 7 -10.25 -29.10 -7.43
C VAL A 7 -8.95 -29.38 -6.68
N PRO A 8 -8.06 -28.37 -6.53
CA PRO A 8 -6.85 -28.52 -5.72
C PRO A 8 -7.18 -28.95 -4.30
N LYS A 9 -6.43 -29.93 -3.79
CA LYS A 9 -6.60 -30.48 -2.43
C LYS A 9 -5.59 -29.96 -1.43
N GLU A 10 -4.49 -29.39 -1.92
CA GLU A 10 -3.39 -28.86 -1.12
C GLU A 10 -3.43 -27.34 -1.14
N THR A 11 -2.95 -26.69 -0.09
CA THR A 11 -2.82 -25.23 -0.04
C THR A 11 -1.53 -24.80 -0.72
N LEU A 12 -1.53 -23.59 -1.32
CA LEU A 12 -0.30 -22.99 -1.83
C LEU A 12 0.73 -22.79 -0.71
N PRO A 13 2.04 -22.83 -1.03
CA PRO A 13 3.08 -22.56 -0.04
C PRO A 13 2.99 -21.11 0.43
N THR A 14 2.88 -20.91 1.74
CA THR A 14 2.78 -19.59 2.36
C THR A 14 4.06 -19.26 3.12
N SER A 15 4.35 -17.98 3.27
CA SER A 15 5.40 -17.44 4.12
C SER A 15 4.80 -16.46 5.14
N SER A 16 5.49 -16.28 6.26
CA SER A 16 5.16 -15.22 7.20
C SER A 16 5.60 -13.87 6.64
N ALA A 17 4.98 -12.79 7.11
CA ALA A 17 5.35 -11.44 6.74
C ALA A 17 6.84 -11.18 7.05
N GLU A 18 7.29 -11.54 8.24
CA GLU A 18 8.66 -11.33 8.72
C GLU A 18 9.70 -12.03 7.85
N ALA A 19 9.44 -13.27 7.43
CA ALA A 19 10.30 -14.00 6.51
C ALA A 19 10.38 -13.28 5.16
N SER A 20 9.22 -12.88 4.63
CA SER A 20 9.10 -12.16 3.36
C SER A 20 9.82 -10.80 3.36
N TRP A 21 9.81 -10.08 4.49
CA TRP A 21 10.56 -8.84 4.69
C TRP A 21 12.07 -9.10 4.76
N GLY A 22 12.48 -10.14 5.49
CA GLY A 22 13.89 -10.55 5.60
C GLY A 22 14.51 -10.89 4.25
N ASP A 23 13.80 -11.64 3.40
CA ASP A 23 14.26 -11.98 2.05
C ASP A 23 14.44 -10.76 1.14
N ARG A 24 13.72 -9.67 1.43
CA ARG A 24 13.83 -8.38 0.74
C ARG A 24 14.88 -7.44 1.35
N GLY A 25 15.59 -7.89 2.39
CA GLY A 25 16.65 -7.13 3.06
C GLY A 25 16.15 -6.13 4.11
N PHE A 26 14.91 -6.27 4.58
CA PHE A 26 14.38 -5.45 5.69
C PHE A 26 14.56 -6.20 7.02
N SER A 27 15.31 -5.63 7.95
CA SER A 27 15.58 -6.20 9.28
C SER A 27 14.76 -5.56 10.40
N ASP A 28 14.36 -4.31 10.25
CA ASP A 28 13.83 -3.47 11.33
C ASP A 28 12.43 -2.93 10.94
N VAL A 29 11.43 -3.83 10.98
CA VAL A 29 10.02 -3.48 10.72
C VAL A 29 9.35 -3.05 12.02
N GLU A 30 9.01 -1.76 12.12
CA GLU A 30 8.37 -1.20 13.33
C GLU A 30 6.92 -1.65 13.54
N ALA A 31 6.17 -1.75 12.45
CA ALA A 31 4.76 -2.14 12.46
C ALA A 31 4.36 -2.60 11.07
N PHE A 32 3.53 -3.64 11.01
CA PHE A 32 2.87 -4.08 9.79
C PHE A 32 1.50 -4.65 10.12
N ALA A 33 0.59 -4.58 9.16
CA ALA A 33 -0.68 -5.29 9.21
C ALA A 33 -0.65 -6.34 8.10
N SER A 34 -0.66 -7.62 8.46
CA SER A 34 -0.69 -8.70 7.48
C SER A 34 -1.55 -9.87 7.98
N PRO A 35 -2.23 -10.59 7.07
CA PRO A 35 -2.70 -11.94 7.38
C PRO A 35 -1.51 -12.87 7.74
N GLU A 36 -1.79 -13.90 8.54
CA GLU A 36 -0.80 -14.90 9.00
C GLU A 36 -0.20 -15.73 7.85
N ASN A 37 -0.85 -15.76 6.69
CA ASN A 37 -0.48 -16.59 5.54
C ASN A 37 -0.40 -15.75 4.28
N ILE A 38 0.81 -15.36 3.87
CA ILE A 38 1.04 -14.62 2.63
C ILE A 38 1.56 -15.61 1.59
N LEU A 39 1.05 -15.51 0.36
CA LEU A 39 1.68 -16.15 -0.79
C LEU A 39 2.78 -15.22 -1.29
N GLU A 40 4.02 -15.69 -1.26
CA GLU A 40 5.11 -14.97 -1.88
C GLU A 40 5.04 -15.11 -3.41
N CYS A 41 4.87 -13.97 -4.08
CA CYS A 41 4.87 -13.90 -5.53
C CYS A 41 6.13 -13.19 -6.01
N GLN A 42 6.56 -13.54 -7.24
CA GLN A 42 7.57 -12.80 -8.01
C GLN A 42 7.24 -11.30 -8.07
N PRO A 43 8.20 -10.40 -8.32
CA PRO A 43 8.06 -8.94 -8.17
C PRO A 43 7.19 -8.26 -9.25
N TYR A 44 5.97 -8.77 -9.43
CA TYR A 44 4.94 -8.29 -10.33
C TYR A 44 3.70 -7.87 -9.51
N ASN A 45 2.67 -7.39 -10.21
CA ASN A 45 1.40 -7.03 -9.60
C ASN A 45 0.76 -8.27 -8.90
N GLY A 46 0.57 -8.18 -7.58
CA GLY A 46 0.08 -9.30 -6.77
C GLY A 46 -1.33 -9.79 -7.15
N PHE A 47 -2.19 -8.90 -7.64
CA PHE A 47 -3.52 -9.27 -8.14
C PHE A 47 -3.43 -10.12 -9.40
N LEU A 48 -2.58 -9.76 -10.35
CA LEU A 48 -2.35 -10.55 -11.56
C LEU A 48 -1.76 -11.93 -11.24
N MET A 49 -0.84 -12.00 -10.29
CA MET A 49 -0.25 -13.27 -9.85
C MET A 49 -1.28 -14.17 -9.17
N ALA A 50 -2.14 -13.61 -8.31
CA ALA A 50 -3.24 -14.37 -7.71
C ALA A 50 -4.21 -14.92 -8.78
N ALA A 51 -4.56 -14.11 -9.78
CA ALA A 51 -5.40 -14.56 -10.90
C ALA A 51 -4.72 -15.63 -11.76
N HIS A 52 -3.41 -15.48 -12.00
CA HIS A 52 -2.62 -16.44 -12.75
C HIS A 52 -2.55 -17.81 -12.04
N HIS A 53 -2.22 -17.83 -10.75
CA HIS A 53 -2.21 -19.07 -9.95
C HIS A 53 -3.59 -19.72 -9.86
N ALA A 54 -4.64 -18.93 -9.64
CA ALA A 54 -6.00 -19.45 -9.61
C ALA A 54 -6.40 -20.09 -10.94
N TYR A 55 -6.02 -19.49 -12.07
CA TYR A 55 -6.29 -20.04 -13.39
C TYR A 55 -5.47 -21.28 -13.70
N GLN A 56 -4.13 -21.21 -13.52
CA GLN A 56 -3.18 -22.27 -13.87
C GLN A 56 -3.41 -23.52 -13.03
N ASP A 57 -3.54 -23.34 -11.72
CA ASP A 57 -3.60 -24.44 -10.76
C ASP A 57 -5.05 -24.73 -10.34
N HIS A 58 -6.04 -24.08 -10.96
CA HIS A 58 -7.47 -24.27 -10.72
C HIS A 58 -7.96 -23.99 -9.28
N TYR A 59 -7.27 -23.10 -8.56
CA TYR A 59 -7.74 -22.63 -7.26
C TYR A 59 -8.97 -21.71 -7.39
N PRO A 60 -9.91 -21.76 -6.43
CA PRO A 60 -10.96 -20.76 -6.36
C PRO A 60 -10.36 -19.38 -6.05
N LEU A 61 -10.70 -18.38 -6.86
CA LEU A 61 -10.31 -16.98 -6.63
C LEU A 61 -11.46 -16.22 -5.96
N SER A 62 -11.23 -15.73 -4.75
CA SER A 62 -12.16 -14.84 -4.05
C SER A 62 -11.65 -13.40 -4.13
N LEU A 63 -12.46 -12.51 -4.69
CA LEU A 63 -12.14 -11.09 -4.81
C LEU A 63 -13.11 -10.26 -3.98
N SER A 64 -12.56 -9.40 -3.14
CA SER A 64 -13.31 -8.29 -2.55
C SER A 64 -13.25 -7.08 -3.49
N PRO A 65 -14.21 -6.14 -3.40
CA PRO A 65 -14.11 -4.86 -4.09
C PRO A 65 -12.80 -4.11 -3.80
N ASP A 66 -12.27 -4.24 -2.57
CA ASP A 66 -11.02 -3.59 -2.17
C ASP A 66 -9.82 -4.09 -2.97
N HIS A 67 -9.75 -5.39 -3.31
CA HIS A 67 -8.66 -5.91 -4.16
C HIS A 67 -8.62 -5.23 -5.53
N ILE A 68 -9.79 -4.93 -6.10
CA ILE A 68 -9.91 -4.25 -7.40
C ILE A 68 -9.51 -2.80 -7.25
N TRP A 69 -10.01 -2.12 -6.21
CA TRP A 69 -9.68 -0.73 -5.93
C TRP A 69 -8.17 -0.55 -5.75
N LEU A 70 -7.52 -1.42 -4.97
CA LEU A 70 -6.07 -1.39 -4.76
C LEU A 70 -5.29 -1.58 -6.06
N CYS A 71 -5.71 -2.50 -6.93
CA CYS A 71 -5.07 -2.69 -8.22
C CYS A 71 -5.15 -1.42 -9.09
N ILE A 72 -6.31 -0.75 -9.10
CA ILE A 72 -6.49 0.52 -9.82
C ILE A 72 -5.61 1.62 -9.21
N SER A 73 -5.62 1.78 -7.88
CA SER A 73 -4.83 2.79 -7.18
C SER A 73 -3.32 2.60 -7.41
N GLN A 74 -2.83 1.37 -7.39
CA GLN A 74 -1.43 1.05 -7.69
C GLN A 74 -1.05 1.40 -9.14
N GLY A 75 -1.91 1.05 -10.10
CA GLY A 75 -1.71 1.40 -11.51
C GLY A 75 -1.70 2.91 -11.75
N LEU A 76 -2.66 3.63 -11.16
CA LEU A 76 -2.74 5.08 -11.20
C LEU A 76 -1.51 5.73 -10.54
N GLY A 77 -1.12 5.28 -9.35
CA GLY A 77 0.06 5.79 -8.66
C GLY A 77 1.35 5.59 -9.47
N THR A 78 1.50 4.42 -10.11
CA THR A 78 2.62 4.15 -11.02
C THR A 78 2.60 5.10 -12.22
N HIS A 79 1.45 5.30 -12.85
CA HIS A 79 1.30 6.22 -13.98
C HIS A 79 1.61 7.67 -13.59
N ILE A 80 1.12 8.13 -12.42
CA ILE A 80 1.42 9.47 -11.89
C ILE A 80 2.93 9.62 -11.67
N ASN A 81 3.57 8.64 -11.04
CA ASN A 81 5.01 8.70 -10.75
C ASN A 81 5.87 8.73 -12.04
N LEU A 82 5.48 7.98 -13.07
CA LEU A 82 6.16 7.99 -14.37
C LEU A 82 5.97 9.30 -15.14
N ASN A 83 4.87 10.02 -14.90
CA ASN A 83 4.51 11.27 -15.59
C ASN A 83 4.45 12.46 -14.61
N ALA A 84 5.29 12.44 -13.58
CA ALA A 84 5.18 13.34 -12.43
C ALA A 84 5.29 14.82 -12.81
N GLU A 85 6.16 15.19 -13.76
CA GLU A 85 6.34 16.58 -14.20
C GLU A 85 5.14 17.09 -15.02
N GLU A 86 4.60 16.26 -15.92
CA GLU A 86 3.45 16.62 -16.76
C GLU A 86 2.18 16.81 -15.91
N LEU A 87 1.99 15.93 -14.92
CA LEU A 87 0.81 15.93 -14.06
C LEU A 87 0.96 16.85 -12.84
N ARG A 88 2.15 17.39 -12.57
CA ARG A 88 2.46 18.16 -11.35
C ARG A 88 1.47 19.26 -11.08
N SER A 89 1.24 20.13 -12.07
CA SER A 89 0.36 21.31 -11.94
C SER A 89 -1.10 20.96 -11.61
N ARG A 90 -1.50 19.70 -11.83
CA ARG A 90 -2.84 19.20 -11.49
C ARG A 90 -2.92 18.62 -10.07
N LEU A 91 -1.80 18.24 -9.48
CA LEU A 91 -1.73 17.49 -8.23
C LEU A 91 -1.18 18.30 -7.06
N VAL A 92 -0.14 19.12 -7.28
CA VAL A 92 0.57 19.87 -6.24
C VAL A 92 0.85 21.30 -6.66
N SER A 93 0.98 22.20 -5.69
CA SER A 93 1.23 23.63 -5.92
C SER A 93 2.71 24.03 -5.89
N HIS A 94 3.62 23.09 -5.63
CA HIS A 94 5.05 23.33 -5.50
C HIS A 94 5.86 22.75 -6.67
N GLU A 95 7.06 23.27 -6.89
CA GLU A 95 8.05 22.67 -7.78
C GLU A 95 8.87 21.59 -7.06
N GLY A 96 9.39 20.62 -7.81
CA GLY A 96 10.22 19.55 -7.29
C GLY A 96 9.52 18.66 -6.26
N LYS A 97 10.26 18.23 -5.23
CA LYS A 97 9.76 17.42 -4.11
C LYS A 97 9.77 18.27 -2.84
N LEU A 98 8.66 18.26 -2.11
CA LEU A 98 8.56 18.88 -0.79
C LEU A 98 8.78 17.80 0.29
N LYS A 99 9.64 18.10 1.28
CA LYS A 99 9.87 17.21 2.42
C LYS A 99 8.87 17.56 3.52
N LEU A 100 7.94 16.64 3.80
CA LEU A 100 7.07 16.69 4.97
C LEU A 100 7.77 15.99 6.14
N THR A 101 7.70 16.58 7.33
CA THR A 101 8.36 16.05 8.53
C THR A 101 7.37 16.03 9.68
N VAL A 102 7.16 14.84 10.26
CA VAL A 102 6.43 14.63 11.50
C VAL A 102 7.43 14.15 12.53
N ARG A 103 7.52 14.85 13.68
CA ARG A 103 8.51 14.54 14.73
C ARG A 103 7.81 14.02 15.97
N ARG A 104 8.20 12.84 16.44
CA ARG A 104 7.71 12.21 17.68
C ARG A 104 8.88 11.78 18.55
N ASP A 105 9.30 12.64 19.47
CA ASP A 105 10.44 12.38 20.35
C ASP A 105 10.21 11.24 21.36
N ASN A 106 8.94 10.89 21.60
CA ASN A 106 8.55 9.90 22.62
C ASN A 106 8.38 8.49 22.05
N PHE A 107 8.64 8.27 20.75
CA PHE A 107 8.49 6.96 20.14
C PHE A 107 9.61 6.03 20.61
N VAL A 108 9.23 4.79 20.92
CA VAL A 108 10.16 3.73 21.30
C VAL A 108 10.07 2.63 20.26
N LEU A 109 11.23 2.19 19.76
CA LEU A 109 11.34 1.17 18.73
C LEU A 109 10.54 -0.09 19.11
N GLY A 110 9.66 -0.55 18.22
CA GLY A 110 8.83 -1.76 18.42
C GLY A 110 7.77 -1.66 19.53
N SER A 111 7.54 -0.48 20.11
CA SER A 111 6.51 -0.31 21.13
C SER A 111 5.10 -0.31 20.52
N PRO A 112 4.17 -1.14 21.02
CA PRO A 112 2.78 -1.10 20.57
C PRO A 112 2.05 0.19 20.99
N ASP A 113 2.62 0.93 21.97
CA ASP A 113 2.05 2.18 22.48
C ASP A 113 2.40 3.40 21.60
N ASN A 114 3.15 3.21 20.52
CA ASN A 114 3.46 4.29 19.58
C ASN A 114 2.18 4.75 18.85
N ASP A 115 1.90 6.06 18.91
CA ASP A 115 0.74 6.69 18.27
C ASP A 115 0.92 6.85 16.75
N TRP A 116 0.94 5.74 16.03
CA TRP A 116 1.00 5.71 14.57
C TRP A 116 -0.21 6.40 13.92
N SER A 117 -1.38 6.31 14.56
CA SER A 117 -2.60 7.01 14.11
C SER A 117 -2.41 8.52 14.05
N GLY A 118 -1.80 9.12 15.07
CA GLY A 118 -1.54 10.55 15.12
C GLY A 118 -0.50 10.97 14.08
N VAL A 119 0.53 10.15 13.83
CA VAL A 119 1.52 10.41 12.78
C VAL A 119 0.86 10.46 11.40
N VAL A 120 0.02 9.47 11.08
CA VAL A 120 -0.70 9.44 9.80
C VAL A 120 -1.66 10.62 9.67
N SER A 121 -2.31 11.03 10.77
CA SER A 121 -3.22 12.18 10.79
C SER A 121 -2.48 13.49 10.50
N GLU A 122 -1.39 13.75 11.22
CA GLU A 122 -0.56 14.96 11.05
C GLU A 122 0.06 15.03 9.65
N PHE A 123 0.53 13.89 9.14
CA PHE A 123 1.02 13.81 7.76
C PHE A 123 -0.09 14.13 6.73
N SER A 124 -1.31 13.66 6.96
CA SER A 124 -2.46 13.94 6.10
C SER A 124 -2.85 15.43 6.12
N GLU A 125 -2.72 16.09 7.27
CA GLU A 125 -2.92 17.54 7.39
C GLU A 125 -1.89 18.31 6.56
N GLN A 126 -0.60 17.98 6.70
CA GLN A 126 0.47 18.60 5.90
C GLN A 126 0.27 18.38 4.40
N LEU A 127 -0.17 17.18 3.97
CA LEU A 127 -0.50 16.93 2.57
C LEU A 127 -1.62 17.86 2.08
N GLY A 128 -2.67 18.04 2.88
CA GLY A 128 -3.80 18.91 2.54
C GLY A 128 -3.41 20.36 2.25
N GLU A 129 -2.36 20.88 2.88
CA GLU A 129 -1.85 22.25 2.67
C GLU A 129 -1.11 22.41 1.32
N HIS A 130 -0.59 21.32 0.76
CA HIS A 130 0.31 21.35 -0.40
C HIS A 130 -0.27 20.73 -1.68
N LEU A 131 -1.42 20.06 -1.59
CA LEU A 131 -2.16 19.57 -2.75
C LEU A 131 -2.81 20.74 -3.51
N GLY A 132 -2.70 20.73 -4.84
CA GLY A 132 -3.26 21.77 -5.70
C GLY A 132 -4.80 21.71 -5.75
N GLY A 133 -5.47 22.84 -5.53
CA GLY A 133 -6.93 22.93 -5.40
C GLY A 133 -7.77 22.62 -6.66
N CYS A 134 -7.17 22.17 -7.77
CA CYS A 134 -7.87 22.12 -9.07
C CYS A 134 -8.58 20.78 -9.37
N VAL A 135 -8.18 19.64 -8.78
CA VAL A 135 -8.77 18.34 -9.18
C VAL A 135 -9.58 17.66 -8.06
N ILE A 136 -9.31 17.95 -6.79
CA ILE A 136 -9.94 17.22 -5.66
C ILE A 136 -11.08 18.03 -5.00
N ALA A 137 -11.33 19.28 -5.43
CA ALA A 137 -12.30 20.17 -4.79
C ALA A 137 -13.74 20.04 -5.33
N HIS A 138 -13.98 19.34 -6.45
CA HIS A 138 -15.33 19.26 -7.03
C HIS A 138 -16.08 17.96 -6.72
N GLU A 139 -15.41 16.92 -6.22
CA GLU A 139 -16.10 15.80 -5.59
C GLU A 139 -15.83 15.87 -4.10
N ASN A 140 -16.92 16.04 -3.34
CA ASN A 140 -16.97 15.78 -1.91
C ASN A 140 -16.54 14.33 -1.65
N LEU A 141 -15.24 14.08 -1.67
CA LEU A 141 -14.66 12.89 -1.11
C LEU A 141 -14.98 12.97 0.39
N PRO A 142 -15.85 12.09 0.91
CA PRO A 142 -16.13 12.10 2.33
C PRO A 142 -14.79 11.91 3.03
N LYS A 143 -14.57 12.62 4.15
CA LYS A 143 -13.31 12.52 4.92
C LYS A 143 -12.95 11.08 5.32
N SER A 144 -13.92 10.15 5.23
CA SER A 144 -13.71 8.71 5.35
C SER A 144 -12.90 8.07 4.21
N LEU A 145 -12.84 8.65 3.01
CA LEU A 145 -12.09 8.09 1.88
C LEU A 145 -10.57 8.36 1.98
N ILE A 146 -10.18 9.44 2.64
CA ILE A 146 -8.76 9.71 2.97
C ILE A 146 -8.27 8.69 4.02
N ALA A 147 -9.19 8.08 4.78
CA ALA A 147 -8.91 7.08 5.80
C ALA A 147 -8.99 5.63 5.32
N TYR A 148 -9.31 5.35 4.04
CA TYR A 148 -9.16 3.99 3.53
C TYR A 148 -7.67 3.67 3.43
N HIS A 149 -7.20 3.00 4.49
CA HIS A 149 -5.98 2.22 4.55
C HIS A 149 -5.60 1.72 3.17
N ASN A 150 -4.46 2.21 2.69
CA ASN A 150 -3.55 1.66 1.68
C ASN A 150 -2.94 2.80 0.86
N PHE A 151 -2.37 3.79 1.56
CA PHE A 151 -1.18 4.43 1.02
C PHE A 151 -0.03 3.48 1.36
N VAL A 152 0.45 2.71 0.38
CA VAL A 152 1.76 2.05 0.49
C VAL A 152 2.82 3.15 0.37
N GLY A 153 2.90 3.99 1.41
CA GLY A 153 4.05 4.80 1.69
C GLY A 153 4.96 3.93 2.52
N ILE A 154 6.09 3.49 1.95
CA ILE A 154 7.20 3.03 2.76
C ILE A 154 7.67 4.27 3.54
N PHE A 155 7.22 4.39 4.78
CA PHE A 155 7.69 5.41 5.70
C PHE A 155 9.12 5.05 6.08
N PHE A 156 10.09 5.69 5.43
CA PHE A 156 11.46 5.68 5.92
C PHE A 156 11.50 6.58 7.16
N LEU A 157 11.35 5.96 8.34
CA LEU A 157 11.82 6.56 9.58
C LEU A 157 13.34 6.52 9.55
N ASP A 158 13.97 7.69 9.35
CA ASP A 158 15.38 7.85 9.69
C ASP A 158 15.48 7.94 11.22
N THR A 159 15.83 6.82 11.86
CA THR A 159 16.09 6.72 13.30
C THR A 159 17.58 6.87 13.63
N SER A 160 18.41 7.36 12.69
CA SER A 160 19.81 7.68 12.99
C SER A 160 19.88 8.81 14.01
N ARG A 161 20.32 8.48 15.22
CA ARG A 161 21.12 9.42 16.02
C ARG A 161 22.49 9.62 15.39
#